data_AF-A0A3D2VPM2-F1
#
_entry.id   AF-A0A3D2VPM2-F1
#
_cell.length_a   1.000
_cell.length_b   1.000
_cell.length_c   1.000
_cell.angle_alpha   90.00
_cell.angle_beta   90.00
_cell.angle_gamma   90.00
#
_symmetry.space_group_name_H-M   'P 1'
#
loop_
_entity.id
_entity.type
_entity.pdbx_description
1 polymer ?
#
loop_
_entity_poly.entity_id
_entity_poly.type
_entity_poly.pdbx_seq_one_letter_code
_entity_poly.pdbx_strand_id
1 'polypeptide(L)'
;MSDFMTVPKLARTMWLIAALAAAGARAEPAEETLDDAGFGKLAVYRATDEPKGVLLFASGAGGWSAELTAAARELAKLDYVVAAINLDDYLARLERSDGACADLSLDLDRLNRLLEQRYPIETHQPPVLLGYGAGATLGYAALAQAPVERFHAGLGVDFCPELPLRKPLCKGPANLESTPRPDNKGVLLKPVARMPTTWFVFQNRPACDAGAAGQFAKSIQLARLSELPGPGGIKAWQPQVSALLQWLDPSIVKQVQPDASVSGVPLTEVPATDGPDRPQLAVMLSGDGGWALLDRAVTAELAKNGLPSVGLDSLSYFWKARQPDEVALDLERVLRYYLALWKKERIVLLGYSFGADVLPATVNRLPQDLRDRIDLVVFLGLSDYAAFEFKLSNWIGDEPDEGDRPVRPELEKMAALKRLCVYGADEEDASCPKVADLGISAEKMPGDHHFDEDYPGVARRILDRLPPPPAPAAGPPPAKN
;
A
#
# COMPACT_ATOMS: atom_id res chain seq x y z
N MET A 1 -10.01 49.84 73.10
CA MET A 1 -11.23 49.94 72.28
C MET A 1 -10.84 49.69 70.84
N SER A 2 -10.77 48.41 70.46
CA SER A 2 -10.56 47.98 69.07
C SER A 2 -11.33 46.69 68.94
N ASP A 3 -12.47 46.74 68.27
CA ASP A 3 -13.17 45.52 67.85
C ASP A 3 -14.10 45.81 66.67
N PHE A 4 -14.24 44.78 65.83
CA PHE A 4 -15.10 44.64 64.64
C PHE A 4 -14.55 45.09 63.28
N MET A 5 -13.74 44.19 62.69
CA MET A 5 -13.76 43.91 61.25
C MET A 5 -15.01 43.12 60.87
N THR A 6 -15.77 43.58 59.88
CA THR A 6 -16.82 42.83 59.18
C THR A 6 -16.40 42.62 57.72
N VAL A 7 -16.32 41.36 57.31
CA VAL A 7 -16.05 40.92 55.93
C VAL A 7 -17.38 40.76 55.19
N PRO A 8 -17.55 41.29 53.96
CA PRO A 8 -18.78 41.07 53.19
C PRO A 8 -18.76 39.74 52.43
N LYS A 9 -19.97 39.17 52.31
CA LYS A 9 -20.30 37.88 51.71
C LYS A 9 -19.98 37.84 50.20
N LEU A 10 -19.18 36.87 49.77
CA LEU A 10 -19.04 36.48 48.36
C LEU A 10 -20.25 35.68 47.92
N ALA A 11 -21.01 36.21 46.95
CA ALA A 11 -22.04 35.50 46.23
C ALA A 11 -21.40 34.48 45.26
N ARG A 12 -21.75 33.20 45.42
CA ARG A 12 -21.36 32.11 44.50
C ARG A 12 -22.24 32.20 43.24
N THR A 13 -21.67 32.65 42.13
CA THR A 13 -22.26 32.52 40.79
C THR A 13 -21.97 31.10 40.28
N MET A 14 -23.01 30.28 40.20
CA MET A 14 -22.95 28.91 39.68
C MET A 14 -22.92 28.96 38.15
N TRP A 15 -21.77 28.70 37.54
CA TRP A 15 -21.64 28.55 36.09
C TRP A 15 -22.12 27.14 35.71
N LEU A 16 -23.26 27.05 35.03
CA LEU A 16 -23.63 25.85 34.27
C LEU A 16 -22.75 25.81 33.01
N ILE A 17 -21.77 24.91 32.99
CA ILE A 17 -21.08 24.52 31.75
C ILE A 17 -21.98 23.50 31.05
N ALA A 18 -22.71 23.96 30.03
CA ALA A 18 -23.34 23.06 29.08
C ALA A 18 -22.23 22.49 28.18
N ALA A 19 -21.83 21.25 28.43
CA ALA A 19 -20.97 20.51 27.52
C ALA A 19 -21.79 20.18 26.25
N LEU A 20 -21.61 20.94 25.18
CA LEU A 20 -22.00 20.49 23.84
C LEU A 20 -21.06 19.36 23.45
N ALA A 21 -21.56 18.13 23.46
CA ALA A 21 -20.97 17.04 22.71
C ALA A 21 -21.11 17.36 21.22
N ALA A 22 -20.06 17.94 20.63
CA ALA A 22 -19.94 18.01 19.17
C ALA A 22 -19.61 16.61 18.68
N ALA A 23 -20.64 15.84 18.34
CA ALA A 23 -20.48 14.72 17.43
C ALA A 23 -19.90 15.30 16.13
N GLY A 24 -18.65 14.97 15.80
CA GLY A 24 -17.99 15.43 14.59
C GLY A 24 -18.75 14.94 13.36
N ALA A 25 -19.66 15.76 12.84
CA ALA A 25 -20.19 15.57 11.51
C ALA A 25 -19.01 15.76 10.55
N ARG A 26 -18.54 14.67 9.93
CA ARG A 26 -17.60 14.76 8.80
C ARG A 26 -18.26 15.67 7.76
N ALA A 27 -17.63 16.80 7.45
CA ALA A 27 -18.13 17.70 6.43
C ALA A 27 -18.21 16.95 5.09
N GLU A 28 -19.29 17.16 4.34
CA GLU A 28 -19.41 16.63 2.98
C GLU A 28 -18.26 17.17 2.12
N PRO A 29 -17.66 16.34 1.23
CA PRO A 29 -16.61 16.80 0.34
C PRO A 29 -17.06 18.02 -0.45
N ALA A 30 -16.20 19.04 -0.49
CA ALA A 30 -16.38 20.19 -1.36
C ALA A 30 -16.40 19.73 -2.81
N GLU A 31 -17.34 20.26 -3.58
CA GLU A 31 -17.47 20.02 -5.01
C GLU A 31 -17.29 21.35 -5.73
N GLU A 32 -16.41 21.36 -6.74
CA GLU A 32 -16.26 22.48 -7.65
C GLU A 32 -16.34 22.02 -9.10
N THR A 33 -16.68 22.96 -9.98
CA THR A 33 -16.67 22.71 -11.43
C THR A 33 -15.50 23.44 -12.06
N LEU A 34 -14.77 22.73 -12.90
CA LEU A 34 -13.65 23.23 -13.68
C LEU A 34 -13.95 23.06 -15.17
N ASP A 35 -13.90 24.15 -15.92
CA ASP A 35 -13.97 24.10 -17.38
C ASP A 35 -12.55 23.86 -17.94
N ASP A 36 -12.38 22.76 -18.66
CA ASP A 36 -11.15 22.40 -19.36
C ASP A 36 -11.40 22.22 -20.87
N ALA A 37 -10.45 22.65 -21.69
CA ALA A 37 -10.60 22.60 -23.15
C ALA A 37 -10.59 21.17 -23.70
N GLY A 38 -9.78 20.28 -23.10
CA GLY A 38 -9.61 18.89 -23.49
C GLY A 38 -10.68 17.97 -22.91
N PHE A 39 -11.08 18.20 -21.66
CA PHE A 39 -12.00 17.33 -20.92
C PHE A 39 -13.43 17.88 -20.79
N GLY A 40 -13.66 19.16 -21.10
CA GLY A 40 -14.97 19.79 -20.90
C GLY A 40 -15.20 20.18 -19.44
N LYS A 41 -16.42 19.97 -18.95
CA LYS A 41 -16.76 20.27 -17.56
C LYS A 41 -16.35 19.10 -16.67
N LEU A 42 -15.41 19.36 -15.77
CA LEU A 42 -14.96 18.45 -14.75
C LEU A 42 -15.63 18.81 -13.43
N ALA A 43 -16.21 17.84 -12.74
CA ALA A 43 -16.50 17.97 -11.32
C ALA A 43 -15.24 17.56 -10.54
N VAL A 44 -14.83 18.35 -9.56
CA VAL A 44 -13.69 18.05 -8.70
C VAL A 44 -14.17 17.96 -7.27
N TYR A 45 -13.84 16.84 -6.61
CA TYR A 45 -14.23 16.53 -5.24
C TYR A 45 -13.01 16.56 -4.32
N ARG A 46 -13.14 17.20 -3.15
CA ARG A 46 -12.08 17.34 -2.14
C ARG A 46 -12.65 17.37 -0.73
N ALA A 47 -12.07 16.63 0.22
CA ALA A 47 -12.50 16.65 1.63
C ALA A 47 -11.55 17.39 2.59
N THR A 48 -10.30 17.67 2.18
CA THR A 48 -9.27 18.33 2.99
C THR A 48 -8.59 19.46 2.23
N ASP A 49 -8.17 20.54 2.91
CA ASP A 49 -7.44 21.67 2.31
C ASP A 49 -6.00 21.33 1.91
N GLU A 50 -5.46 20.23 2.45
CA GLU A 50 -4.11 19.71 2.17
C GLU A 50 -4.21 18.28 1.62
N PRO A 51 -4.65 18.11 0.36
CA PRO A 51 -4.82 16.79 -0.23
C PRO A 51 -3.47 16.11 -0.47
N LYS A 52 -3.42 14.79 -0.26
CA LYS A 52 -2.20 14.00 -0.41
C LYS A 52 -1.86 13.68 -1.86
N GLY A 53 -2.84 13.65 -2.76
CA GLY A 53 -2.63 13.23 -4.14
C GLY A 53 -3.81 13.52 -5.08
N VAL A 54 -3.62 13.21 -6.36
CA VAL A 54 -4.61 13.39 -7.42
C VAL A 54 -5.13 12.03 -7.91
N LEU A 55 -6.45 11.89 -7.98
CA LEU A 55 -7.14 10.75 -8.58
C LEU A 55 -7.92 11.21 -9.83
N LEU A 56 -7.52 10.73 -11.00
CA LEU A 56 -8.21 11.00 -12.26
C LEU A 56 -9.21 9.88 -12.52
N PHE A 57 -10.51 10.16 -12.38
CA PHE A 57 -11.56 9.14 -12.44
C PHE A 57 -12.38 9.27 -13.72
N ALA A 58 -12.26 8.32 -14.65
CA ALA A 58 -13.03 8.25 -15.88
C ALA A 58 -14.28 7.36 -15.77
N SER A 59 -15.42 7.88 -16.24
CA SER A 59 -16.69 7.14 -16.31
C SER A 59 -16.69 6.03 -17.37
N GLY A 60 -17.74 5.21 -17.37
CA GLY A 60 -18.03 4.29 -18.46
C GLY A 60 -18.72 4.96 -19.65
N ALA A 61 -19.13 4.13 -20.62
CA ALA A 61 -20.00 4.56 -21.70
C ALA A 61 -21.36 4.98 -21.14
N GLY A 62 -21.91 6.11 -21.61
CA GLY A 62 -23.09 6.75 -21.02
C GLY A 62 -22.75 7.90 -20.06
N GLY A 63 -21.46 8.23 -19.91
CA GLY A 63 -20.98 9.40 -19.20
C GLY A 63 -20.99 9.28 -17.68
N TRP A 64 -20.84 10.43 -17.02
CA TRP A 64 -20.75 10.51 -15.55
C TRP A 64 -22.13 10.33 -14.89
N SER A 65 -22.25 9.41 -13.93
CA SER A 65 -23.52 9.04 -13.28
C SER A 65 -23.58 9.46 -11.81
N ALA A 66 -24.78 9.42 -11.23
CA ALA A 66 -24.98 9.69 -9.81
C ALA A 66 -24.29 8.65 -8.91
N GLU A 67 -24.20 7.39 -9.34
CA GLU A 67 -23.43 6.37 -8.63
C GLU A 67 -21.93 6.74 -8.61
N LEU A 68 -21.37 7.17 -9.74
CA LEU A 68 -19.96 7.58 -9.81
C LEU A 68 -19.68 8.85 -8.98
N THR A 69 -20.64 9.78 -8.89
CA THR A 69 -20.56 10.91 -7.96
C THR A 69 -20.47 10.44 -6.51
N ALA A 70 -21.28 9.46 -6.10
CA ALA A 70 -21.21 8.91 -4.74
C ALA A 70 -19.86 8.24 -4.48
N ALA A 71 -19.31 7.50 -5.45
CA ALA A 71 -17.94 6.96 -5.35
C ALA A 71 -16.90 8.06 -5.20
N ALA A 72 -16.91 9.06 -6.06
CA ALA A 72 -15.91 10.13 -6.06
C ALA A 72 -15.89 10.90 -4.73
N ARG A 73 -17.05 11.10 -4.09
CA ARG A 73 -17.12 11.70 -2.74
C ARG A 73 -16.44 10.83 -1.68
N GLU A 74 -16.70 9.53 -1.65
CA GLU A 74 -16.02 8.66 -0.68
C GLU A 74 -14.51 8.58 -0.94
N LEU A 75 -14.09 8.57 -2.20
CA LEU A 75 -12.67 8.58 -2.55
C LEU A 75 -11.99 9.91 -2.17
N ALA A 76 -12.71 11.04 -2.28
CA ALA A 76 -12.21 12.33 -1.82
C ALA A 76 -12.03 12.40 -0.30
N LYS A 77 -12.79 11.60 0.48
CA LYS A 77 -12.61 11.45 1.95
C LYS A 77 -11.32 10.71 2.33
N LEU A 78 -10.63 10.12 1.36
CA LEU A 78 -9.29 9.54 1.54
C LEU A 78 -8.18 10.57 1.29
N ASP A 79 -8.52 11.85 1.34
CA ASP A 79 -7.64 13.01 1.13
C ASP A 79 -7.05 13.14 -0.29
N TYR A 80 -7.72 12.55 -1.29
CA TYR A 80 -7.43 12.79 -2.70
C TYR A 80 -8.23 13.97 -3.26
N VAL A 81 -7.63 14.71 -4.21
CA VAL A 81 -8.39 15.51 -5.17
C VAL A 81 -8.89 14.58 -6.27
N VAL A 82 -10.20 14.38 -6.36
CA VAL A 82 -10.80 13.49 -7.36
C VAL A 82 -11.35 14.31 -8.51
N ALA A 83 -10.74 14.20 -9.70
CA ALA A 83 -11.25 14.82 -10.92
C ALA A 83 -12.13 13.83 -11.70
N ALA A 84 -13.41 14.16 -11.80
CA ALA A 84 -14.41 13.37 -12.50
C ALA A 84 -14.40 13.67 -14.00
N ILE A 85 -13.96 12.68 -14.78
CA ILE A 85 -13.85 12.74 -16.23
C ILE A 85 -15.07 12.04 -16.84
N ASN A 86 -15.92 12.83 -17.49
CA ASN A 86 -16.98 12.29 -18.34
C ASN A 86 -16.36 11.73 -19.63
N LEU A 87 -16.41 10.41 -19.78
CA LEU A 87 -15.79 9.71 -20.91
C LEU A 87 -16.37 10.15 -22.25
N ASP A 88 -17.68 10.28 -22.37
CA ASP A 88 -18.35 10.57 -23.64
C ASP A 88 -17.94 11.97 -24.16
N ASP A 89 -17.86 12.95 -23.25
CA ASP A 89 -17.42 14.31 -23.58
C ASP A 89 -15.95 14.34 -24.02
N TYR A 90 -15.08 13.62 -23.30
CA TYR A 90 -13.66 13.55 -23.61
C TYR A 90 -13.41 12.86 -24.96
N LEU A 91 -14.02 11.70 -25.19
CA LEU A 91 -13.88 10.98 -26.47
C LEU A 91 -14.43 11.81 -27.64
N ALA A 92 -15.56 12.50 -27.47
CA ALA A 92 -16.11 13.37 -28.51
C ALA A 92 -15.16 14.52 -28.89
N ARG A 93 -14.35 15.02 -27.94
CA ARG A 93 -13.31 16.04 -28.19
C ARG A 93 -12.10 15.44 -28.88
N LEU A 94 -11.66 14.26 -28.46
CA LEU A 94 -10.57 13.54 -29.12
C LEU A 94 -10.89 13.28 -30.60
N GLU A 95 -12.11 12.85 -30.94
CA GLU A 95 -12.55 12.63 -32.33
C GLU A 95 -12.45 13.88 -33.21
N ARG A 96 -12.64 15.07 -32.61
CA ARG A 96 -12.59 16.36 -33.30
C ARG A 96 -11.21 17.00 -33.33
N SER A 97 -10.23 16.42 -32.63
CA SER A 97 -8.89 17.00 -32.56
C SER A 97 -8.08 16.70 -33.84
N ASP A 98 -7.18 17.60 -34.21
CA ASP A 98 -6.43 17.52 -35.48
C ASP A 98 -5.23 16.55 -35.46
N GLY A 99 -4.83 16.04 -34.30
CA GLY A 99 -3.67 15.15 -34.18
C GLY A 99 -3.80 13.86 -34.99
N ALA A 100 -2.70 13.30 -35.49
CA ALA A 100 -2.73 12.05 -36.26
C ALA A 100 -3.18 10.83 -35.43
N CYS A 101 -2.95 10.87 -34.11
CA CYS A 101 -3.42 9.90 -33.14
C CYS A 101 -3.80 10.60 -31.81
N ALA A 102 -4.55 9.92 -30.96
CA ALA A 102 -4.89 10.37 -29.61
C ALA A 102 -3.85 9.86 -28.59
N ASP A 103 -3.22 10.79 -27.89
CA ASP A 103 -2.26 10.53 -26.80
C ASP A 103 -2.95 10.78 -25.45
N LEU A 104 -3.62 9.75 -24.96
CA LEU A 104 -4.41 9.79 -23.74
C LEU A 104 -3.52 10.02 -22.52
N SER A 105 -2.30 9.48 -22.57
CA SER A 105 -1.29 9.63 -21.52
C SER A 105 -0.91 11.09 -21.32
N LEU A 106 -0.60 11.79 -22.41
CA LEU A 106 -0.23 13.20 -22.39
C LEU A 106 -1.39 14.10 -21.94
N ASP A 107 -2.61 13.81 -22.39
CA ASP A 107 -3.78 14.61 -22.02
C ASP A 107 -4.12 14.48 -20.53
N LEU A 108 -4.08 13.26 -19.97
CA LEU A 108 -4.29 13.04 -18.53
C LEU A 108 -3.18 13.65 -17.66
N ASP A 109 -1.93 13.62 -18.13
CA ASP A 109 -0.79 14.27 -17.47
C ASP A 109 -0.89 15.81 -17.49
N ARG A 110 -1.45 16.40 -18.56
CA ARG A 110 -1.80 17.84 -18.58
C ARG A 110 -2.88 18.16 -17.55
N LEU A 111 -3.91 17.33 -17.45
CA LEU A 111 -4.96 17.50 -16.43
C LEU A 111 -4.38 17.39 -15.02
N ASN A 112 -3.50 16.43 -14.76
CA ASN A 112 -2.82 16.33 -13.46
C ASN A 112 -2.09 17.61 -13.08
N ARG A 113 -1.26 18.15 -13.99
CA ARG A 113 -0.54 19.41 -13.75
C ARG A 113 -1.47 20.59 -13.47
N LEU A 114 -2.63 20.65 -14.13
CA LEU A 114 -3.65 21.67 -13.86
C LEU A 114 -4.17 21.57 -12.42
N LEU A 115 -4.41 20.36 -11.93
CA LEU A 115 -4.88 20.12 -10.56
C LEU A 115 -3.77 20.42 -9.53
N GLU A 116 -2.53 20.01 -9.80
CA GLU A 116 -1.36 20.33 -8.95
C GLU A 116 -1.11 21.83 -8.82
N GLN A 117 -1.36 22.60 -9.88
CA GLN A 117 -1.25 24.07 -9.81
C GLN A 117 -2.37 24.71 -8.98
N ARG A 118 -3.50 24.04 -8.85
CA ARG A 118 -4.73 24.58 -8.24
C ARG A 118 -4.88 24.20 -6.78
N TYR A 119 -4.39 23.03 -6.38
CA TYR A 119 -4.50 22.52 -5.02
C TYR A 119 -3.11 22.29 -4.43
N PRO A 120 -2.91 22.53 -3.13
CA PRO A 120 -1.63 22.30 -2.47
C PRO A 120 -1.43 20.80 -2.21
N ILE A 121 -1.15 20.02 -3.26
CA ILE A 121 -0.92 18.58 -3.15
C ILE A 121 0.35 18.33 -2.32
N GLU A 122 0.26 17.65 -1.18
CA GLU A 122 1.40 17.53 -0.26
C GLU A 122 2.59 16.75 -0.85
N THR A 123 2.30 15.68 -1.61
CA THR A 123 3.31 14.66 -1.95
C THR A 123 3.99 14.88 -3.29
N HIS A 124 3.36 15.64 -4.19
CA HIS A 124 3.79 15.86 -5.59
C HIS A 124 4.07 14.54 -6.34
N GLN A 125 3.37 13.46 -5.98
CA GLN A 125 3.49 12.16 -6.64
C GLN A 125 2.65 12.13 -7.93
N PRO A 126 3.02 11.29 -8.91
CA PRO A 126 2.20 11.06 -10.09
C PRO A 126 0.76 10.65 -9.74
N PRO A 127 -0.24 10.99 -10.56
CA PRO A 127 -1.63 10.70 -10.24
C PRO A 127 -1.94 9.21 -10.32
N VAL A 128 -3.01 8.81 -9.64
CA VAL A 128 -3.65 7.52 -9.83
C VAL A 128 -4.74 7.66 -10.90
N LEU A 129 -4.77 6.72 -11.85
CA LEU A 129 -5.85 6.63 -12.84
C LEU A 129 -6.90 5.63 -12.34
N LEU A 130 -8.17 6.03 -12.29
CA LEU A 130 -9.29 5.14 -12.03
C LEU A 130 -10.26 5.20 -13.21
N GLY A 131 -10.71 4.05 -13.68
CA GLY A 131 -11.68 3.97 -14.77
C GLY A 131 -12.77 2.95 -14.48
N TYR A 132 -14.02 3.30 -14.81
CA TYR A 132 -15.17 2.38 -14.76
C TYR A 132 -15.60 1.99 -16.18
N GLY A 133 -15.83 0.71 -16.45
CA GLY A 133 -16.28 0.21 -17.76
C GLY A 133 -15.33 0.63 -18.89
N ALA A 134 -15.85 1.33 -19.90
CA ALA A 134 -15.02 1.88 -21.00
C ALA A 134 -13.97 2.90 -20.52
N GLY A 135 -14.16 3.53 -19.36
CA GLY A 135 -13.15 4.37 -18.71
C GLY A 135 -11.96 3.55 -18.20
N ALA A 136 -12.18 2.30 -17.79
CA ALA A 136 -11.09 1.37 -17.46
C ALA A 136 -10.24 1.06 -18.70
N THR A 137 -10.87 0.98 -19.87
CA THR A 137 -10.19 0.81 -21.16
C THR A 137 -9.36 2.02 -21.54
N LEU A 138 -9.89 3.22 -21.29
CA LEU A 138 -9.17 4.48 -21.46
C LEU A 138 -7.94 4.53 -20.54
N GLY A 139 -8.10 4.17 -19.26
CA GLY A 139 -7.01 4.06 -18.28
C GLY A 139 -5.92 3.08 -18.73
N TYR A 140 -6.30 1.88 -19.15
CA TYR A 140 -5.39 0.89 -19.73
C TYR A 140 -4.56 1.46 -20.89
N ALA A 141 -5.22 2.13 -21.85
CA ALA A 141 -4.56 2.70 -23.01
C ALA A 141 -3.61 3.85 -22.62
N ALA A 142 -4.02 4.71 -21.69
CA ALA A 142 -3.18 5.79 -21.18
C ALA A 142 -1.93 5.28 -20.45
N LEU A 143 -2.05 4.22 -19.66
CA LEU A 143 -0.91 3.55 -19.00
C LEU A 143 0.04 2.97 -20.04
N ALA A 144 -0.47 2.25 -21.06
CA ALA A 144 0.35 1.68 -22.12
C ALA A 144 1.08 2.76 -22.95
N GLN A 145 0.50 3.96 -23.07
CA GLN A 145 1.10 5.10 -23.74
C GLN A 145 2.11 5.88 -22.87
N ALA A 146 2.20 5.59 -21.57
CA ALA A 146 2.99 6.35 -20.62
C ALA A 146 4.44 5.87 -20.48
N PRO A 147 5.39 6.75 -20.13
CA PRO A 147 6.63 6.34 -19.47
C PRO A 147 6.33 5.88 -18.03
N VAL A 148 7.27 5.19 -17.40
CA VAL A 148 7.08 4.48 -16.12
C VAL A 148 6.74 5.41 -14.95
N GLU A 149 7.16 6.66 -15.01
CA GLU A 149 7.05 7.65 -13.94
C GLU A 149 5.80 8.55 -14.02
N ARG A 150 4.98 8.44 -15.08
CA ARG A 150 3.88 9.39 -15.29
C ARG A 150 2.62 9.11 -14.47
N PHE A 151 2.40 7.86 -14.08
CA PHE A 151 1.24 7.45 -13.30
C PHE A 151 1.71 6.59 -12.13
N HIS A 152 1.17 6.85 -10.94
CA HIS A 152 1.53 6.08 -9.77
C HIS A 152 0.98 4.66 -9.87
N ALA A 153 -0.30 4.55 -10.23
CA ALA A 153 -0.96 3.28 -10.52
C ALA A 153 -2.17 3.50 -11.44
N GLY A 154 -2.65 2.40 -12.02
CA GLY A 154 -3.92 2.37 -12.73
C GLY A 154 -4.91 1.40 -12.09
N LEU A 155 -6.18 1.80 -12.01
CA LEU A 155 -7.28 1.00 -11.48
C LEU A 155 -8.38 0.95 -12.55
N GLY A 156 -8.80 -0.26 -12.92
CA GLY A 156 -9.90 -0.50 -13.84
C GLY A 156 -10.99 -1.33 -13.19
N VAL A 157 -12.22 -0.84 -13.20
CA VAL A 157 -13.40 -1.57 -12.73
C VAL A 157 -14.24 -1.98 -13.94
N ASP A 158 -14.65 -3.25 -14.00
CA ASP A 158 -15.46 -3.82 -15.09
C ASP A 158 -14.83 -3.58 -16.48
N PHE A 159 -13.51 -3.80 -16.57
CA PHE A 159 -12.73 -3.56 -17.77
C PHE A 159 -13.20 -4.41 -18.95
N CYS A 160 -13.29 -3.78 -20.12
CA CYS A 160 -13.41 -4.42 -21.42
C CYS A 160 -12.36 -3.86 -22.38
N PRO A 161 -11.75 -4.66 -23.27
CA PRO A 161 -10.76 -4.16 -24.22
C PRO A 161 -11.40 -3.40 -25.40
N GLU A 162 -12.53 -2.71 -25.19
CA GLU A 162 -13.25 -1.98 -26.23
C GLU A 162 -13.34 -0.49 -25.88
N LEU A 163 -12.87 0.37 -26.79
CA LEU A 163 -12.94 1.83 -26.62
C LEU A 163 -13.77 2.42 -27.76
N PRO A 164 -14.83 3.21 -27.48
CA PRO A 164 -15.67 3.83 -28.50
C PRO A 164 -14.99 5.08 -29.10
N LEU A 165 -13.78 4.92 -29.61
CA LEU A 165 -12.97 5.94 -30.25
C LEU A 165 -12.49 5.41 -31.62
N ARG A 166 -12.84 6.10 -32.69
CA ARG A 166 -12.42 5.82 -34.07
C ARG A 166 -11.04 6.41 -34.36
N LYS A 167 -10.74 7.57 -33.78
CA LYS A 167 -9.41 8.17 -33.87
C LYS A 167 -8.33 7.17 -33.42
N PRO A 168 -7.27 6.93 -34.23
CA PRO A 168 -6.20 6.01 -33.85
C PRO A 168 -5.55 6.43 -32.53
N LEU A 169 -5.23 5.46 -31.68
CA LEU A 169 -4.45 5.70 -30.47
C LEU A 169 -2.96 5.76 -30.81
N CYS A 170 -2.23 6.67 -30.18
CA CYS A 170 -0.77 6.68 -30.29
C CYS A 170 -0.21 5.38 -29.67
N LYS A 171 0.88 4.86 -30.23
CA LYS A 171 1.46 3.59 -29.76
C LYS A 171 2.12 3.69 -28.38
N GLY A 172 2.80 4.81 -28.12
CA GLY A 172 3.58 5.03 -26.91
C GLY A 172 4.67 3.96 -26.66
N PRO A 173 5.28 3.96 -25.47
CA PRO A 173 6.43 3.10 -25.15
C PRO A 173 6.12 1.60 -25.13
N ALA A 174 4.90 1.20 -24.71
CA ALA A 174 4.52 -0.22 -24.65
C ALA A 174 4.07 -0.80 -26.00
N ASN A 175 4.17 -0.03 -27.10
CA ASN A 175 3.67 -0.37 -28.44
C ASN A 175 2.20 -0.81 -28.40
N LEU A 176 1.33 0.06 -27.89
CA LEU A 176 -0.11 -0.15 -27.86
C LEU A 176 -0.64 -0.40 -29.28
N GLU A 177 -1.38 -1.49 -29.43
CA GLU A 177 -2.01 -1.87 -30.69
C GLU A 177 -3.53 -2.00 -30.52
N SER A 178 -4.25 -1.77 -31.61
CA SER A 178 -5.68 -1.96 -31.67
C SER A 178 -6.15 -2.39 -33.06
N THR A 179 -7.35 -2.95 -33.12
CA THR A 179 -8.05 -3.28 -34.36
C THR A 179 -9.43 -2.63 -34.35
N PRO A 180 -10.03 -2.29 -35.51
CA PRO A 180 -11.41 -1.81 -35.54
C PRO A 180 -12.38 -2.82 -34.91
N ARG A 181 -13.38 -2.34 -34.17
CA ARG A 181 -14.49 -3.16 -33.69
C ARG A 181 -15.32 -3.68 -34.87
N PRO A 182 -16.00 -4.85 -34.74
CA PRO A 182 -16.89 -5.37 -35.79
C PRO A 182 -18.02 -4.42 -36.22
N ASP A 183 -18.50 -3.58 -35.30
CA ASP A 183 -19.54 -2.56 -35.55
C ASP A 183 -18.99 -1.24 -36.13
N ASN A 184 -17.67 -1.13 -36.30
CA ASN A 184 -16.96 0.07 -36.74
C ASN A 184 -17.27 1.34 -35.89
N LYS A 185 -17.63 1.15 -34.62
CA LYS A 185 -17.93 2.23 -33.65
C LYS A 185 -16.81 2.45 -32.64
N GLY A 186 -15.60 1.98 -32.95
CA GLY A 186 -14.42 2.19 -32.12
C GLY A 186 -13.36 1.13 -32.36
N VAL A 187 -12.53 0.90 -31.36
CA VAL A 187 -11.39 -0.02 -31.42
C VAL A 187 -11.46 -1.11 -30.35
N LEU A 188 -10.95 -2.29 -30.70
CA LEU A 188 -10.58 -3.36 -29.80
C LEU A 188 -9.08 -3.27 -29.52
N LEU A 189 -8.71 -3.08 -28.26
CA LEU A 189 -7.31 -3.01 -27.83
C LEU A 189 -6.71 -4.41 -27.77
N LYS A 190 -5.41 -4.51 -28.06
CA LYS A 190 -4.63 -5.73 -27.84
C LYS A 190 -3.83 -5.61 -26.55
N PRO A 191 -3.57 -6.72 -25.84
CA PRO A 191 -2.74 -6.69 -24.63
C PRO A 191 -1.30 -6.32 -24.97
N VAL A 192 -0.68 -5.50 -24.12
CA VAL A 192 0.77 -5.23 -24.16
C VAL A 192 1.49 -6.28 -23.33
N ALA A 193 2.77 -6.53 -23.61
CA ALA A 193 3.51 -7.56 -22.86
C ALA A 193 3.67 -7.21 -21.37
N ARG A 194 3.88 -5.92 -21.07
CA ARG A 194 4.15 -5.42 -19.72
C ARG A 194 3.66 -3.98 -19.59
N MET A 195 3.01 -3.68 -18.46
CA MET A 195 2.64 -2.30 -18.14
C MET A 195 3.82 -1.49 -17.61
N PRO A 196 3.85 -0.15 -17.85
CA PRO A 196 4.86 0.73 -17.25
C PRO A 196 4.73 0.86 -15.72
N THR A 197 3.50 0.81 -15.19
CA THR A 197 3.20 0.76 -13.76
C THR A 197 2.13 -0.29 -13.47
N THR A 198 1.92 -0.64 -12.20
CA THR A 198 0.94 -1.66 -11.80
C THR A 198 -0.48 -1.25 -12.21
N TRP A 199 -1.18 -2.17 -12.86
CA TRP A 199 -2.57 -1.99 -13.28
C TRP A 199 -3.47 -2.98 -12.53
N PHE A 200 -4.26 -2.47 -11.59
CA PHE A 200 -5.24 -3.21 -10.82
C PHE A 200 -6.55 -3.28 -11.58
N VAL A 201 -7.09 -4.49 -11.73
CA VAL A 201 -8.31 -4.75 -12.49
C VAL A 201 -9.30 -5.47 -11.60
N PHE A 202 -10.43 -4.83 -11.32
CA PHE A 202 -11.52 -5.39 -10.55
C PHE A 202 -12.65 -5.77 -11.50
N GLN A 203 -12.93 -7.07 -11.63
CA GLN A 203 -13.99 -7.57 -12.50
C GLN A 203 -15.20 -8.03 -11.68
N ASN A 204 -16.39 -7.51 -12.00
CA ASN A 204 -17.65 -8.04 -11.50
C ASN A 204 -18.55 -8.43 -12.68
N ARG A 205 -18.96 -7.42 -13.47
CA ARG A 205 -19.87 -7.57 -14.61
C ARG A 205 -19.41 -6.65 -15.75
N PRO A 206 -18.27 -6.96 -16.39
CA PRO A 206 -17.86 -6.25 -17.59
C PRO A 206 -18.95 -6.31 -18.66
N ALA A 207 -19.05 -5.26 -19.48
CA ALA A 207 -20.03 -5.17 -20.56
C ALA A 207 -19.77 -6.18 -21.71
N CYS A 208 -18.62 -6.85 -21.68
CA CYS A 208 -18.13 -7.83 -22.64
C CYS A 208 -17.98 -9.20 -21.96
N ASP A 209 -17.49 -10.19 -22.71
CA ASP A 209 -17.22 -11.52 -22.15
C ASP A 209 -16.19 -11.44 -21.00
N ALA A 210 -16.63 -11.80 -19.80
CA ALA A 210 -15.80 -11.71 -18.59
C ALA A 210 -14.57 -12.64 -18.64
N GLY A 211 -14.68 -13.80 -19.29
CA GLY A 211 -13.58 -14.73 -19.47
C GLY A 211 -12.48 -14.14 -20.36
N ALA A 212 -12.87 -13.54 -21.50
CA ALA A 212 -11.95 -12.86 -22.41
C ALA A 212 -11.29 -11.64 -21.77
N ALA A 213 -12.06 -10.83 -21.04
CA ALA A 213 -11.52 -9.67 -20.31
C ALA A 213 -10.54 -10.09 -19.20
N GLY A 214 -10.85 -11.17 -18.47
CA GLY A 214 -9.96 -11.77 -17.48
C GLY A 214 -8.68 -12.32 -18.10
N GLN A 215 -8.77 -13.05 -19.22
CA GLN A 215 -7.61 -13.55 -19.96
C GLN A 215 -6.73 -12.42 -20.50
N PHE A 216 -7.35 -11.35 -21.01
CA PHE A 216 -6.65 -10.14 -21.44
C PHE A 216 -5.78 -9.58 -20.31
N ALA A 217 -6.39 -9.32 -19.14
CA ALA A 217 -5.65 -8.81 -17.98
C ALA A 217 -4.56 -9.78 -17.51
N LYS A 218 -4.86 -11.09 -17.41
CA LYS A 218 -3.89 -12.12 -16.98
C LYS A 218 -2.68 -12.25 -17.92
N SER A 219 -2.81 -11.87 -19.19
CA SER A 219 -1.73 -11.95 -20.18
C SER A 219 -0.67 -10.84 -20.05
N ILE A 220 -0.92 -9.81 -19.25
CA ILE A 220 -0.09 -8.60 -19.15
C ILE A 220 0.75 -8.64 -17.87
N GLN A 221 2.08 -8.48 -17.99
CA GLN A 221 2.92 -8.31 -16.80
C GLN A 221 2.59 -6.99 -16.08
N LEU A 222 2.58 -7.04 -14.75
CA LEU A 222 2.15 -5.94 -13.85
C LEU A 222 0.65 -5.61 -13.91
N ALA A 223 -0.17 -6.43 -14.59
CA ALA A 223 -1.61 -6.45 -14.33
C ALA A 223 -1.91 -7.29 -13.07
N ARG A 224 -2.94 -6.87 -12.34
CA ARG A 224 -3.34 -7.40 -11.03
C ARG A 224 -4.85 -7.56 -11.04
N LEU A 225 -5.32 -8.71 -11.53
CA LEU A 225 -6.75 -9.01 -11.66
C LEU A 225 -7.31 -9.55 -10.35
N SER A 226 -8.45 -9.00 -9.93
CA SER A 226 -9.29 -9.47 -8.83
C SER A 226 -10.74 -9.61 -9.31
N GLU A 227 -11.36 -10.75 -9.01
CA GLU A 227 -12.78 -10.99 -9.28
C GLU A 227 -13.60 -10.61 -8.03
N LEU A 228 -14.61 -9.77 -8.20
CA LEU A 228 -15.44 -9.26 -7.11
C LEU A 228 -16.72 -10.09 -6.96
N PRO A 229 -17.11 -10.47 -5.74
CA PRO A 229 -18.29 -11.29 -5.51
C PRO A 229 -19.60 -10.49 -5.68
N GLY A 230 -20.54 -11.07 -6.41
CA GLY A 230 -21.97 -10.73 -6.34
C GLY A 230 -22.45 -9.49 -7.13
N PRO A 231 -23.78 -9.30 -7.26
CA PRO A 231 -24.43 -8.27 -8.08
C PRO A 231 -24.25 -6.80 -7.61
N GLY A 232 -23.40 -6.53 -6.62
CA GLY A 232 -23.46 -5.31 -5.80
C GLY A 232 -23.17 -3.98 -6.52
N GLY A 233 -22.86 -3.98 -7.82
CA GLY A 233 -22.52 -2.76 -8.57
C GLY A 233 -21.41 -1.99 -7.87
N ILE A 234 -21.61 -0.70 -7.63
CA ILE A 234 -20.65 0.15 -6.90
C ILE A 234 -20.28 -0.37 -5.51
N LYS A 235 -21.24 -0.96 -4.79
CA LYS A 235 -21.02 -1.50 -3.44
C LYS A 235 -20.06 -2.69 -3.43
N ALA A 236 -19.91 -3.36 -4.57
CA ALA A 236 -19.04 -4.53 -4.68
C ALA A 236 -17.58 -4.16 -4.97
N TRP A 237 -17.29 -2.98 -5.52
CA TRP A 237 -15.93 -2.58 -5.90
C TRP A 237 -15.38 -1.39 -5.10
N GLN A 238 -16.25 -0.51 -4.62
CA GLN A 238 -15.84 0.73 -3.97
C GLN A 238 -15.01 0.49 -2.70
N PRO A 239 -15.38 -0.42 -1.77
CA PRO A 239 -14.54 -0.71 -0.61
C PRO A 239 -13.13 -1.17 -1.00
N GLN A 240 -13.01 -2.01 -2.02
CA GLN A 240 -11.75 -2.56 -2.50
C GLN A 240 -10.87 -1.48 -3.14
N VAL A 241 -11.47 -0.58 -3.92
CA VAL A 241 -10.76 0.57 -4.50
C VAL A 241 -10.32 1.55 -3.40
N SER A 242 -11.19 1.85 -2.42
CA SER A 242 -10.84 2.72 -1.30
C SER A 242 -9.67 2.16 -0.49
N ALA A 243 -9.72 0.86 -0.17
CA ALA A 243 -8.68 0.21 0.61
C ALA A 243 -7.36 0.15 -0.17
N LEU A 244 -7.41 -0.13 -1.49
CA LEU A 244 -6.24 -0.03 -2.35
C LEU A 244 -5.67 1.40 -2.43
N LEU A 245 -6.51 2.44 -2.41
CA LEU A 245 -6.05 3.83 -2.44
C LEU A 245 -5.47 4.33 -1.11
N GLN A 246 -5.91 3.76 0.00
CA GLN A 246 -5.24 3.92 1.30
C GLN A 246 -3.88 3.22 1.29
N TRP A 247 -3.76 2.10 0.58
CA TRP A 247 -2.48 1.42 0.38
C TRP A 247 -1.51 2.20 -0.54
N LEU A 248 -2.03 2.71 -1.66
CA LEU A 248 -1.28 3.56 -2.61
C LEU A 248 -0.96 4.95 -2.05
N ASP A 249 -1.22 5.20 -0.76
CA ASP A 249 -1.15 6.53 -0.20
C ASP A 249 0.26 7.13 -0.35
N PRO A 250 0.42 8.19 -1.16
CA PRO A 250 1.71 8.82 -1.38
C PRO A 250 2.25 9.55 -0.13
N SER A 251 1.41 9.87 0.87
CA SER A 251 1.80 10.53 2.13
C SER A 251 2.45 9.56 3.13
N ILE A 252 2.46 8.27 2.81
CA ILE A 252 3.32 7.27 3.46
C ILE A 252 4.82 7.50 3.10
N VAL A 253 5.11 8.51 2.24
CA VAL A 253 6.33 9.31 2.01
C VAL A 253 7.67 8.57 1.88
N LYS A 254 8.30 8.80 0.71
CA LYS A 254 9.73 8.62 0.33
C LYS A 254 10.20 7.23 -0.11
N GLN A 255 9.69 6.82 -1.27
CA GLN A 255 10.32 5.92 -2.26
C GLN A 255 11.79 5.59 -1.96
N VAL A 256 12.02 4.40 -1.42
CA VAL A 256 13.29 3.67 -1.59
C VAL A 256 13.02 2.70 -2.74
N GLN A 257 13.80 2.83 -3.80
CA GLN A 257 13.71 2.00 -5.01
C GLN A 257 13.98 0.52 -4.64
N PRO A 258 13.27 -0.44 -5.26
CA PRO A 258 13.63 -1.84 -5.19
C PRO A 258 14.89 -2.09 -6.04
N ASP A 259 16.06 -1.75 -5.50
CA ASP A 259 17.35 -2.22 -5.99
C ASP A 259 17.80 -3.38 -5.10
N ALA A 260 17.43 -4.59 -5.48
CA ALA A 260 17.97 -5.79 -4.85
C ALA A 260 18.16 -6.88 -5.91
N SER A 261 19.37 -7.41 -5.90
CA SER A 261 19.97 -8.30 -6.90
C SER A 261 19.50 -9.77 -6.84
N VAL A 262 18.64 -10.13 -5.88
CA VAL A 262 18.06 -11.47 -5.80
C VAL A 262 16.83 -11.53 -6.72
N SER A 263 17.07 -12.01 -7.94
CA SER A 263 16.03 -12.13 -8.97
C SER A 263 14.76 -12.83 -8.46
N GLY A 264 13.60 -12.19 -8.65
CA GLY A 264 12.27 -12.77 -8.40
C GLY A 264 11.71 -12.56 -6.99
N VAL A 265 12.44 -11.87 -6.10
CA VAL A 265 11.95 -11.47 -4.77
C VAL A 265 11.87 -9.94 -4.72
N PRO A 266 10.71 -9.34 -4.37
CA PRO A 266 10.55 -7.90 -4.33
C PRO A 266 11.14 -7.35 -3.02
N LEU A 267 12.40 -6.92 -3.10
CA LEU A 267 13.17 -6.52 -1.93
C LEU A 267 13.52 -5.02 -1.95
N THR A 268 13.63 -4.45 -0.75
CA THR A 268 14.05 -3.06 -0.53
C THR A 268 15.23 -3.04 0.44
N GLU A 269 16.37 -2.52 0.03
CA GLU A 269 17.54 -2.36 0.90
C GLU A 269 17.40 -1.13 1.81
N VAL A 270 17.65 -1.32 3.11
CA VAL A 270 17.71 -0.25 4.12
C VAL A 270 19.08 -0.34 4.80
N PRO A 271 20.13 0.27 4.20
CA PRO A 271 21.47 0.23 4.76
C PRO A 271 21.51 0.98 6.10
N ALA A 272 22.43 0.59 6.98
CA ALA A 272 22.66 1.32 8.23
C ALA A 272 23.12 2.75 7.91
N THR A 273 22.47 3.73 8.52
CA THR A 273 22.73 5.16 8.27
C THR A 273 23.54 5.81 9.40
N ASP A 274 23.42 5.28 10.62
CA ASP A 274 24.10 5.77 11.81
C ASP A 274 24.18 4.64 12.86
N GLY A 275 24.82 4.91 13.99
CA GLY A 275 24.97 3.99 15.11
C GLY A 275 26.19 3.08 14.98
N PRO A 276 26.57 2.40 16.08
CA PRO A 276 27.69 1.48 16.07
C PRO A 276 27.39 0.25 15.21
N ASP A 277 28.37 -0.19 14.43
CA ASP A 277 28.21 -1.34 13.53
C ASP A 277 27.82 -2.61 14.31
N ARG A 278 26.77 -3.29 13.83
CA ARG A 278 26.26 -4.53 14.42
C ARG A 278 26.66 -5.73 13.58
N PRO A 279 26.97 -6.91 14.17
CA PRO A 279 27.22 -8.13 13.41
C PRO A 279 25.95 -8.71 12.76
N GLN A 280 24.77 -8.22 13.16
CA GLN A 280 23.49 -8.63 12.61
C GLN A 280 23.16 -7.92 11.29
N LEU A 281 22.42 -8.62 10.42
CA LEU A 281 21.49 -8.00 9.46
C LEU A 281 20.06 -8.38 9.84
N ALA A 282 19.12 -7.50 9.54
CA ALA A 282 17.69 -7.77 9.64
C ALA A 282 17.09 -8.12 8.26
N VAL A 283 16.17 -9.09 8.23
CA VAL A 283 15.25 -9.27 7.10
C VAL A 283 13.84 -9.13 7.63
N MET A 284 13.05 -8.25 7.00
CA MET A 284 11.67 -7.99 7.39
C MET A 284 10.70 -8.43 6.29
N LEU A 285 9.75 -9.29 6.62
CA LEU A 285 8.58 -9.57 5.79
C LEU A 285 7.47 -8.61 6.19
N SER A 286 6.97 -7.84 5.22
CA SER A 286 5.98 -6.81 5.51
C SER A 286 4.58 -7.37 5.82
N GLY A 287 3.67 -6.49 6.23
CA GLY A 287 2.24 -6.76 6.24
C GLY A 287 1.66 -7.07 4.86
N ASP A 288 0.37 -7.41 4.83
CA ASP A 288 -0.39 -7.66 3.60
C ASP A 288 -0.54 -6.40 2.73
N GLY A 289 -0.38 -5.21 3.33
CA GLY A 289 -0.16 -3.94 2.66
C GLY A 289 1.26 -3.74 2.10
N GLY A 290 2.06 -4.79 1.85
CA GLY A 290 3.38 -4.64 1.22
C GLY A 290 4.36 -3.76 2.02
N TRP A 291 5.39 -3.21 1.36
CA TRP A 291 6.44 -2.41 2.04
C TRP A 291 5.96 -0.99 2.43
N ALA A 292 5.08 -0.90 3.43
CA ALA A 292 4.31 0.28 3.81
C ALA A 292 4.98 1.12 4.92
N LEU A 293 4.22 2.07 5.51
CA LEU A 293 4.74 3.06 6.47
C LEU A 293 5.44 2.40 7.65
N LEU A 294 4.77 1.47 8.33
CA LEU A 294 5.29 0.84 9.53
C LEU A 294 6.56 0.06 9.23
N ASP A 295 6.56 -0.75 8.17
CA ASP A 295 7.73 -1.56 7.79
C ASP A 295 8.95 -0.67 7.52
N ARG A 296 8.73 0.41 6.77
CA ARG A 296 9.76 1.38 6.39
C ARG A 296 10.24 2.19 7.59
N ALA A 297 9.33 2.65 8.45
CA ALA A 297 9.68 3.48 9.60
C ALA A 297 10.41 2.66 10.67
N VAL A 298 9.94 1.46 11.00
CA VAL A 298 10.63 0.56 11.94
C VAL A 298 12.03 0.21 11.41
N THR A 299 12.16 -0.20 10.14
CA THR A 299 13.48 -0.52 9.58
C THR A 299 14.41 0.69 9.45
N ALA A 300 13.88 1.89 9.19
CA ALA A 300 14.66 3.13 9.24
C ALA A 300 15.18 3.43 10.66
N GLU A 301 14.37 3.22 11.70
CA GLU A 301 14.81 3.37 13.08
C GLU A 301 15.87 2.32 13.47
N LEU A 302 15.75 1.07 12.97
CA LEU A 302 16.79 0.05 13.14
C LEU A 302 18.11 0.47 12.44
N ALA A 303 18.01 1.01 11.22
CA ALA A 303 19.15 1.46 10.42
C ALA A 303 19.89 2.65 11.06
N LYS A 304 19.17 3.57 11.73
CA LYS A 304 19.77 4.65 12.55
C LYS A 304 20.54 4.12 13.76
N ASN A 305 20.30 2.88 14.17
CA ASN A 305 20.91 2.24 15.33
C ASN A 305 21.89 1.11 14.93
N GLY A 306 22.46 1.21 13.73
CA GLY A 306 23.51 0.32 13.24
C GLY A 306 23.05 -1.04 12.75
N LEU A 307 21.73 -1.29 12.66
CA LEU A 307 21.17 -2.55 12.16
C LEU A 307 20.67 -2.39 10.72
N PRO A 308 21.46 -2.77 9.70
CA PRO A 308 20.99 -2.72 8.32
C PRO A 308 19.90 -3.78 8.10
N SER A 309 18.91 -3.44 7.27
CA SER A 309 17.73 -4.27 7.04
C SER A 309 17.44 -4.46 5.56
N VAL A 310 16.91 -5.62 5.17
CA VAL A 310 16.30 -5.85 3.86
C VAL A 310 14.82 -6.13 4.05
N GLY A 311 13.98 -5.36 3.39
CA GLY A 311 12.54 -5.56 3.35
C GLY A 311 12.13 -6.50 2.23
N LEU A 312 11.17 -7.39 2.48
CA LEU A 312 10.46 -8.19 1.48
C LEU A 312 9.00 -7.70 1.46
N ASP A 313 8.58 -7.18 0.30
CA ASP A 313 7.20 -6.75 0.06
C ASP A 313 6.28 -7.97 -0.06
N SER A 314 5.59 -8.31 1.03
CA SER A 314 4.70 -9.47 1.13
C SER A 314 3.54 -9.36 0.14
N LEU A 315 3.00 -8.17 -0.13
CA LEU A 315 1.91 -8.00 -1.11
C LEU A 315 2.36 -8.41 -2.51
N SER A 316 3.50 -7.88 -2.96
CA SER A 316 4.06 -8.21 -4.27
C SER A 316 4.47 -9.69 -4.34
N TYR A 317 5.01 -10.23 -3.26
CA TYR A 317 5.56 -11.58 -3.22
C TYR A 317 4.48 -12.68 -3.16
N PHE A 318 3.45 -12.47 -2.33
CA PHE A 318 2.32 -13.37 -2.09
C PHE A 318 1.08 -13.03 -2.94
N TRP A 319 1.22 -12.15 -3.95
CA TRP A 319 0.16 -11.89 -4.94
C TRP A 319 -0.37 -13.18 -5.61
N LYS A 320 0.45 -14.22 -5.64
CA LYS A 320 0.03 -15.58 -5.97
C LYS A 320 0.31 -16.48 -4.77
N ALA A 321 -0.52 -17.50 -4.59
CA ALA A 321 -0.25 -18.55 -3.61
C ALA A 321 1.19 -19.11 -3.74
N ARG A 322 1.89 -19.14 -2.61
CA ARG A 322 3.23 -19.71 -2.46
C ARG A 322 3.17 -20.92 -1.54
N GLN A 323 4.10 -21.86 -1.71
CA GLN A 323 4.28 -22.92 -0.71
C GLN A 323 5.31 -22.49 0.35
N PRO A 324 5.16 -22.85 1.64
CA PRO A 324 6.13 -22.47 2.66
C PRO A 324 7.58 -22.88 2.37
N ASP A 325 7.77 -24.01 1.68
CA ASP A 325 9.11 -24.46 1.24
C ASP A 325 9.70 -23.52 0.17
N GLU A 326 8.88 -22.96 -0.72
CA GLU A 326 9.29 -21.96 -1.71
C GLU A 326 9.71 -20.66 -1.03
N VAL A 327 8.91 -20.19 -0.06
CA VAL A 327 9.24 -18.99 0.73
C VAL A 327 10.54 -19.16 1.50
N ALA A 328 10.76 -20.34 2.08
CA ALA A 328 11.99 -20.64 2.83
C ALA A 328 13.22 -20.66 1.92
N LEU A 329 13.13 -21.23 0.71
CA LEU A 329 14.21 -21.21 -0.28
C LEU A 329 14.52 -19.78 -0.72
N ASP A 330 13.50 -18.96 -0.93
CA ASP A 330 13.67 -17.57 -1.32
C ASP A 330 14.33 -16.76 -0.19
N LEU A 331 13.86 -16.92 1.05
CA LEU A 331 14.48 -16.32 2.23
C LEU A 331 15.93 -16.79 2.43
N GLU A 332 16.22 -18.08 2.21
CA GLU A 332 17.60 -18.60 2.25
C GLU A 332 18.49 -17.85 1.25
N ARG A 333 18.06 -17.67 -0.01
CA ARG A 333 18.83 -16.94 -1.02
C ARG A 333 19.10 -15.50 -0.59
N VAL A 334 18.08 -14.82 -0.05
CA VAL A 334 18.20 -13.45 0.47
C VAL A 334 19.22 -13.40 1.61
N LEU A 335 19.08 -14.25 2.61
CA LEU A 335 19.97 -14.30 3.75
C LEU A 335 21.42 -14.56 3.34
N ARG A 336 21.67 -15.59 2.51
CA ARG A 336 23.03 -15.91 2.04
C ARG A 336 23.64 -14.75 1.25
N TYR A 337 22.86 -14.13 0.39
CA TYR A 337 23.31 -13.00 -0.42
C TYR A 337 23.72 -11.81 0.46
N TYR A 338 22.84 -11.37 1.37
CA TYR A 338 23.08 -10.17 2.18
C TYR A 338 24.06 -10.38 3.33
N LEU A 339 24.14 -11.59 3.92
CA LEU A 339 25.19 -11.94 4.87
C LEU A 339 26.57 -11.75 4.22
N ALA A 340 26.73 -12.19 2.97
CA ALA A 340 27.98 -12.04 2.24
C ALA A 340 28.22 -10.59 1.80
N LEU A 341 27.22 -9.93 1.20
CA LEU A 341 27.36 -8.58 0.65
C LEU A 341 27.67 -7.55 1.74
N TRP A 342 26.93 -7.59 2.85
CA TRP A 342 27.07 -6.64 3.95
C TRP A 342 28.03 -7.10 5.04
N LYS A 343 28.70 -8.24 4.84
CA LYS A 343 29.68 -8.83 5.77
C LYS A 343 29.12 -8.98 7.19
N LYS A 344 27.89 -9.49 7.27
CA LYS A 344 27.19 -9.76 8.53
C LYS A 344 27.23 -11.25 8.85
N GLU A 345 27.18 -11.58 10.12
CA GLU A 345 27.37 -12.94 10.60
C GLU A 345 26.11 -13.51 11.28
N ARG A 346 25.26 -12.63 11.81
CA ARG A 346 24.07 -12.97 12.58
C ARG A 346 22.81 -12.42 11.92
N ILE A 347 21.66 -13.02 12.22
CA ILE A 347 20.39 -12.75 11.55
C ILE A 347 19.35 -12.30 12.58
N VAL A 348 18.60 -11.25 12.24
CA VAL A 348 17.34 -10.89 12.87
C VAL A 348 16.24 -11.05 11.84
N LEU A 349 15.18 -11.80 12.16
CA LEU A 349 14.03 -11.95 11.29
C LEU A 349 12.84 -11.21 11.89
N LEU A 350 12.19 -10.38 11.08
CA LEU A 350 11.01 -9.62 11.48
C LEU A 350 9.85 -9.95 10.55
N GLY A 351 8.66 -10.02 11.11
CA GLY A 351 7.42 -10.06 10.36
C GLY A 351 6.42 -9.07 10.96
N TYR A 352 5.72 -8.33 10.10
CA TYR A 352 4.59 -7.50 10.49
C TYR A 352 3.30 -8.08 9.94
N SER A 353 2.25 -8.17 10.77
CA SER A 353 0.92 -8.64 10.39
C SER A 353 0.99 -9.96 9.60
N PHE A 354 0.52 -9.99 8.35
CA PHE A 354 0.70 -11.09 7.41
C PHE A 354 2.13 -11.68 7.38
N GLY A 355 3.16 -10.82 7.35
CA GLY A 355 4.56 -11.23 7.40
C GLY A 355 4.93 -11.92 8.71
N ALA A 356 4.33 -11.52 9.82
CA ALA A 356 4.48 -12.19 11.12
C ALA A 356 3.87 -13.60 11.11
N ASP A 357 2.76 -13.78 10.40
CA ASP A 357 2.02 -15.04 10.36
C ASP A 357 2.74 -16.12 9.52
N VAL A 358 3.32 -15.72 8.38
CA VAL A 358 4.04 -16.66 7.49
C VAL A 358 5.44 -17.01 7.99
N LEU A 359 6.03 -16.18 8.84
CA LEU A 359 7.42 -16.29 9.26
C LEU A 359 7.73 -17.60 10.04
N PRO A 360 6.90 -18.06 11.00
CA PRO A 360 7.17 -19.31 11.73
C PRO A 360 7.34 -20.53 10.84
N ALA A 361 6.40 -20.73 9.90
CA ALA A 361 6.46 -21.85 8.96
C ALA A 361 7.68 -21.77 8.04
N THR A 362 8.05 -20.55 7.64
CA THR A 362 9.21 -20.27 6.78
C THR A 362 10.52 -20.56 7.53
N VAL A 363 10.67 -20.06 8.77
CA VAL A 363 11.89 -20.24 9.58
C VAL A 363 12.15 -21.71 9.91
N ASN A 364 11.10 -22.48 10.19
CA ASN A 364 11.24 -23.92 10.48
C ASN A 364 11.82 -24.73 9.31
N ARG A 365 11.76 -24.19 8.09
CA ARG A 365 12.23 -24.82 6.85
C ARG A 365 13.59 -24.32 6.38
N LEU A 366 14.16 -23.30 7.04
CA LEU A 366 15.50 -22.84 6.74
C LEU A 366 16.54 -23.92 7.06
N PRO A 367 17.63 -24.02 6.28
CA PRO A 367 18.77 -24.86 6.61
C PRO A 367 19.33 -24.59 8.01
N GLN A 368 19.81 -25.65 8.68
CA GLN A 368 20.30 -25.56 10.06
C GLN A 368 21.40 -24.50 10.23
N ASP A 369 22.31 -24.37 9.27
CA ASP A 369 23.41 -23.40 9.33
C ASP A 369 22.93 -21.95 9.39
N LEU A 370 21.80 -21.63 8.74
CA LEU A 370 21.17 -20.32 8.83
C LEU A 370 20.35 -20.18 10.12
N ARG A 371 19.63 -21.24 10.54
CA ARG A 371 18.87 -21.20 11.81
C ARG A 371 19.78 -20.95 13.02
N ASP A 372 20.97 -21.55 13.03
CA ASP A 372 21.97 -21.35 14.08
C ASP A 372 22.53 -19.91 14.12
N ARG A 373 22.33 -19.14 13.04
CA ARG A 373 22.71 -17.72 12.93
C ARG A 373 21.64 -16.74 13.39
N ILE A 374 20.42 -17.20 13.69
CA ILE A 374 19.32 -16.35 14.12
C ILE A 374 19.52 -15.95 15.59
N ASP A 375 19.65 -14.65 15.85
CA ASP A 375 19.69 -14.08 17.20
C ASP A 375 18.30 -13.75 17.75
N LEU A 376 17.35 -13.43 16.87
CA LEU A 376 16.01 -13.01 17.24
C LEU A 376 15.02 -13.20 16.09
N VAL A 377 13.82 -13.68 16.42
CA VAL A 377 12.64 -13.61 15.56
C VAL A 377 11.62 -12.68 16.21
N VAL A 378 11.12 -11.72 15.44
CA VAL A 378 10.18 -10.69 15.90
C VAL A 378 8.87 -10.81 15.13
N PHE A 379 7.77 -10.84 15.88
CA PHE A 379 6.40 -10.80 15.35
C PHE A 379 5.76 -9.50 15.79
N LEU A 380 5.35 -8.66 14.84
CA LEU A 380 4.62 -7.41 15.10
C LEU A 380 3.18 -7.62 14.65
N GLY A 381 2.20 -7.57 15.56
CA GLY A 381 0.78 -7.79 15.23
C GLY A 381 0.49 -9.21 14.74
N LEU A 382 0.87 -10.23 15.52
CA LEU A 382 0.70 -11.64 15.12
C LEU A 382 -0.78 -12.09 15.15
N SER A 383 -1.20 -12.84 14.14
CA SER A 383 -2.51 -13.48 14.03
C SER A 383 -2.48 -14.97 14.41
N ASP A 384 -3.66 -15.57 14.63
CA ASP A 384 -3.79 -16.99 14.96
C ASP A 384 -3.57 -17.92 13.74
N TYR A 385 -3.72 -17.39 12.51
CA TYR A 385 -3.65 -18.11 11.24
C TYR A 385 -2.74 -17.41 10.22
N ALA A 386 -2.10 -18.20 9.36
CA ALA A 386 -1.25 -17.73 8.27
C ALA A 386 -1.84 -18.08 6.92
N ALA A 387 -2.07 -17.05 6.10
CA ALA A 387 -2.36 -17.18 4.69
C ALA A 387 -1.05 -17.17 3.88
N PHE A 388 -0.89 -18.09 2.93
CA PHE A 388 0.25 -18.10 1.98
C PHE A 388 -0.14 -17.59 0.60
N GLU A 389 -1.26 -16.88 0.52
CA GLU A 389 -1.81 -16.22 -0.66
C GLU A 389 -2.48 -14.93 -0.19
N PHE A 390 -2.22 -13.82 -0.86
CA PHE A 390 -2.99 -12.60 -0.64
C PHE A 390 -4.35 -12.74 -1.33
N LYS A 391 -5.43 -12.68 -0.54
CA LYS A 391 -6.80 -12.54 -1.03
C LYS A 391 -7.41 -11.28 -0.43
N LEU A 392 -8.03 -10.44 -1.26
CA LEU A 392 -8.72 -9.24 -0.79
C LEU A 392 -9.86 -9.53 0.22
N SER A 393 -10.37 -10.77 0.27
CA SER A 393 -11.35 -11.21 1.28
C SER A 393 -10.80 -11.16 2.71
N ASN A 394 -9.50 -11.43 2.88
CA ASN A 394 -8.85 -11.52 4.19
C ASN A 394 -8.70 -10.14 4.87
N TRP A 395 -8.97 -9.05 4.13
CA TRP A 395 -8.95 -7.68 4.64
C TRP A 395 -10.32 -7.23 5.20
N ILE A 396 -11.37 -8.04 5.01
CA ILE A 396 -12.77 -7.66 5.30
C ILE A 396 -13.38 -8.55 6.41
N GLY A 397 -12.63 -9.50 6.97
CA GLY A 397 -13.06 -10.27 8.15
C GLY A 397 -11.94 -11.10 8.78
N ASP A 398 -12.04 -11.34 10.09
CA ASP A 398 -11.09 -12.11 10.90
C ASP A 398 -11.30 -13.63 10.84
N GLU A 399 -12.20 -14.11 9.97
CA GLU A 399 -12.48 -15.54 9.83
C GLU A 399 -11.44 -16.21 8.90
N PRO A 400 -10.82 -17.34 9.31
CA PRO A 400 -9.83 -18.03 8.50
C PRO A 400 -10.44 -18.62 7.22
N ASP A 401 -9.74 -18.45 6.12
CA ASP A 401 -10.12 -18.93 4.79
C ASP A 401 -9.80 -20.42 4.59
N GLU A 402 -10.43 -21.06 3.60
CA GLU A 402 -10.08 -22.43 3.19
C GLU A 402 -8.63 -22.47 2.66
N GLY A 403 -7.71 -23.01 3.47
CA GLY A 403 -6.27 -23.11 3.15
C GLY A 403 -5.34 -22.43 4.16
N ASP A 404 -5.89 -21.59 5.03
CA ASP A 404 -5.13 -20.93 6.10
C ASP A 404 -4.60 -21.96 7.11
N ARG A 405 -3.37 -21.73 7.58
CA ARG A 405 -2.68 -22.66 8.45
C ARG A 405 -2.57 -22.07 9.86
N PRO A 406 -2.88 -22.82 10.92
CA PRO A 406 -2.71 -22.32 12.28
C PRO A 406 -1.24 -22.02 12.55
N VAL A 407 -0.95 -20.86 13.15
CA VAL A 407 0.41 -20.39 13.42
C VAL A 407 1.05 -21.12 14.61
N ARG A 408 0.24 -21.39 15.65
CA ARG A 408 0.71 -21.96 16.92
C ARG A 408 1.57 -23.24 16.77
N PRO A 409 1.20 -24.25 15.95
CA PRO A 409 2.03 -25.44 15.77
C PRO A 409 3.42 -25.17 15.18
N GLU A 410 3.58 -24.12 14.38
CA GLU A 410 4.90 -23.75 13.85
C GLU A 410 5.72 -22.99 14.91
N LEU A 411 5.09 -22.18 15.76
CA LEU A 411 5.75 -21.52 16.89
C LEU A 411 6.29 -22.51 17.93
N GLU A 412 5.57 -23.60 18.19
CA GLU A 412 6.00 -24.68 19.11
C GLU A 412 7.33 -25.31 18.68
N LYS A 413 7.56 -25.46 17.36
CA LYS A 413 8.80 -26.00 16.81
C LYS A 413 9.99 -25.05 16.89
N MET A 414 9.74 -23.76 17.19
CA MET A 414 10.76 -22.72 17.29
C MET A 414 11.24 -22.48 18.73
N ALA A 415 10.98 -23.40 19.67
CA ALA A 415 11.27 -23.23 21.09
C ALA A 415 12.73 -22.84 21.42
N ALA A 416 13.69 -23.25 20.59
CA ALA A 416 15.11 -22.94 20.77
C ALA A 416 15.49 -21.51 20.36
N LEU A 417 14.64 -20.80 19.63
CA LEU A 417 14.91 -19.44 19.14
C LEU A 417 14.38 -18.40 20.13
N LYS A 418 15.14 -17.32 20.32
CA LYS A 418 14.68 -16.12 21.02
C LYS A 418 13.59 -15.45 20.19
N ARG A 419 12.42 -15.23 20.80
CA ARG A 419 11.22 -14.73 20.12
C ARG A 419 10.62 -13.54 20.88
N LEU A 420 10.32 -12.48 20.14
CA LEU A 420 9.61 -11.28 20.62
C LEU A 420 8.29 -11.17 19.85
N CYS A 421 7.19 -10.92 20.54
CA CYS A 421 5.88 -10.67 19.94
C CYS A 421 5.34 -9.35 20.48
N VAL A 422 5.12 -8.37 19.62
CA VAL A 422 4.64 -7.03 19.97
C VAL A 422 3.21 -6.86 19.45
N TYR A 423 2.33 -6.31 20.28
CA TYR A 423 0.91 -6.10 19.94
C TYR A 423 0.38 -4.80 20.53
N GLY A 424 -0.60 -4.18 19.84
CA GLY A 424 -1.31 -2.99 20.29
C GLY A 424 -2.23 -3.26 21.48
N ALA A 425 -2.49 -2.24 22.28
CA ALA A 425 -3.38 -2.33 23.44
C ALA A 425 -4.86 -2.36 23.03
N ASP A 426 -5.16 -1.82 21.85
CA ASP A 426 -6.52 -1.73 21.30
C ASP A 426 -6.87 -2.93 20.40
N GLU A 427 -5.97 -3.91 20.27
CA GLU A 427 -6.21 -5.20 19.60
C GLU A 427 -6.94 -6.16 20.56
N GLU A 428 -8.28 -6.22 20.46
CA GLU A 428 -9.11 -7.01 21.39
C GLU A 428 -8.78 -8.52 21.41
N ASP A 429 -8.36 -9.07 20.26
CA ASP A 429 -8.07 -10.50 20.07
C ASP A 429 -6.60 -10.82 19.75
N ALA A 430 -5.67 -9.96 20.21
CA ALA A 430 -4.23 -10.12 19.96
C ALA A 430 -3.71 -11.54 20.27
N SER A 431 -2.93 -12.12 19.34
CA SER A 431 -2.43 -13.50 19.48
C SER A 431 -1.21 -13.60 20.40
N CYS A 432 -0.43 -12.51 20.55
CA CYS A 432 0.80 -12.51 21.36
C CYS A 432 0.61 -13.00 22.80
N PRO A 433 -0.42 -12.56 23.57
CA PRO A 433 -0.72 -13.13 24.89
C PRO A 433 -1.06 -14.62 24.87
N LYS A 434 -1.74 -15.11 23.83
CA LYS A 434 -2.21 -16.50 23.70
C LYS A 434 -1.06 -17.49 23.48
N VAL A 435 0.11 -17.01 23.06
CA VAL A 435 1.31 -17.83 22.76
C VAL A 435 2.47 -17.57 23.71
N ALA A 436 2.28 -16.76 24.75
CA ALA A 436 3.32 -16.44 25.74
C ALA A 436 3.78 -17.68 26.54
N ASP A 437 2.90 -18.68 26.70
CA ASP A 437 3.20 -19.97 27.33
C ASP A 437 4.27 -20.78 26.58
N LEU A 438 4.52 -20.47 25.30
CA LEU A 438 5.58 -21.07 24.49
C LEU A 438 6.97 -20.47 24.75
N GLY A 439 7.11 -19.62 25.76
CA GLY A 439 8.35 -18.90 26.07
C GLY A 439 8.64 -17.72 25.13
N ILE A 440 7.62 -17.23 24.42
CA ILE A 440 7.69 -16.03 23.59
C ILE A 440 7.53 -14.81 24.49
N SER A 441 8.36 -13.80 24.30
CA SER A 441 8.19 -12.55 25.03
C SER A 441 7.10 -11.71 24.39
N ALA A 442 5.90 -11.73 24.97
CA ALA A 442 4.79 -10.87 24.55
C ALA A 442 4.93 -9.47 25.19
N GLU A 443 4.99 -8.42 24.37
CA GLU A 443 5.08 -7.03 24.80
C GLU A 443 3.92 -6.21 24.24
N LYS A 444 3.18 -5.55 25.14
CA LYS A 444 2.08 -4.66 24.77
C LYS A 444 2.59 -3.24 24.52
N MET A 445 2.07 -2.59 23.50
CA MET A 445 2.27 -1.15 23.22
C MET A 445 0.93 -0.41 23.21
N PRO A 446 0.91 0.92 23.47
CA PRO A 446 -0.27 1.73 23.19
C PRO A 446 -0.69 1.64 21.71
N GLY A 447 -1.95 1.95 21.45
CA GLY A 447 -2.50 2.02 20.10
C GLY A 447 -3.04 0.71 19.55
N ASP A 448 -3.38 0.77 18.27
CA ASP A 448 -3.92 -0.31 17.47
C ASP A 448 -2.81 -1.18 16.82
N HIS A 449 -3.17 -1.88 15.74
CA HIS A 449 -2.27 -2.72 14.95
C HIS A 449 -1.10 -1.96 14.28
N HIS A 450 -1.13 -0.62 14.30
CA HIS A 450 -0.07 0.27 13.81
C HIS A 450 0.74 0.91 14.95
N PHE A 451 0.43 0.56 16.22
CA PHE A 451 1.16 0.98 17.43
C PHE A 451 1.17 2.50 17.67
N ASP A 452 0.09 3.22 17.32
CA ASP A 452 0.00 4.70 17.38
C ASP A 452 1.17 5.40 16.67
N GLU A 453 1.74 4.76 15.65
CA GLU A 453 2.92 5.26 14.91
C GLU A 453 4.19 5.43 15.77
N ASP A 454 4.27 4.80 16.96
CA ASP A 454 5.47 4.75 17.81
C ASP A 454 6.53 3.77 17.28
N TYR A 455 6.94 3.97 16.01
CA TYR A 455 7.96 3.17 15.34
C TYR A 455 9.33 3.22 16.04
N PRO A 456 9.78 4.35 16.63
CA PRO A 456 10.96 4.36 17.49
C PRO A 456 10.81 3.45 18.71
N GLY A 457 9.64 3.42 19.34
CA GLY A 457 9.34 2.53 20.46
C GLY A 457 9.33 1.05 20.06
N VAL A 458 8.86 0.70 18.86
CA VAL A 458 8.96 -0.65 18.30
C VAL A 458 10.44 -1.03 18.08
N ALA A 459 11.19 -0.18 17.38
CA ALA A 459 12.60 -0.43 17.07
C ALA A 459 13.44 -0.60 18.35
N ARG A 460 13.18 0.23 19.37
CA ARG A 460 13.85 0.12 20.67
C ARG A 460 13.64 -1.24 21.32
N ARG A 461 12.41 -1.74 21.35
CA ARG A 461 12.10 -3.07 21.92
C ARG A 461 12.86 -4.19 21.21
N ILE A 462 12.98 -4.09 19.88
CA ILE A 462 13.76 -5.05 19.09
C ILE A 462 15.24 -4.97 19.48
N LEU A 463 15.82 -3.77 19.50
CA LEU A 463 17.24 -3.55 19.80
C LEU A 463 17.60 -3.97 21.24
N ASP A 464 16.72 -3.75 22.21
CA ASP A 464 16.89 -4.15 23.61
C ASP A 464 16.94 -5.69 23.78
N ARG A 465 16.47 -6.46 22.79
CA ARG A 465 16.59 -7.92 22.77
C ARG A 465 17.88 -8.41 22.12
N LEU A 466 18.67 -7.55 21.48
CA LEU A 466 19.93 -7.95 20.85
C LEU A 466 21.11 -7.76 21.81
N PRO A 467 22.21 -8.51 21.63
CA PRO A 467 23.47 -8.18 22.31
C PRO A 467 23.88 -6.73 22.03
N PRO A 468 24.55 -6.06 22.99
CA PRO A 468 25.09 -4.74 22.74
C PRO A 468 26.11 -4.81 21.58
N PRO A 469 26.21 -3.73 20.78
CA PRO A 469 27.16 -3.67 19.68
C PRO A 469 28.60 -3.78 20.21
N PRO A 470 29.55 -4.28 19.41
CA PRO A 470 30.96 -4.30 19.77
C PRO A 470 31.44 -2.90 20.17
N ALA A 471 32.28 -2.82 21.21
CA ALA A 471 32.89 -1.55 21.59
C ALA A 471 33.72 -0.99 20.42
N PRO A 472 33.75 0.34 20.19
CA PRO A 472 34.62 0.94 19.18
C PRO A 472 36.06 0.48 19.42
N ALA A 473 36.77 0.09 18.35
CA ALA A 473 38.18 -0.23 18.47
C ALA A 473 38.90 0.95 19.13
N ALA A 474 39.64 0.68 20.23
CA ALA A 474 40.40 1.71 20.92
C ALA A 474 41.33 2.38 19.89
N GLY A 475 41.16 3.69 19.70
CA GLY A 475 42.01 4.46 18.80
C GLY A 475 43.49 4.31 19.20
N PRO A 476 44.42 4.43 18.24
CA PRO A 476 45.84 4.36 18.55
C PRO A 476 46.18 5.36 19.67
N PRO A 477 47.04 4.99 20.64
CA PRO A 477 47.40 5.86 21.74
C PRO A 477 47.96 7.18 21.17
N PRO A 478 47.68 8.33 21.82
CA PRO A 478 48.18 9.61 21.36
C PRO A 478 49.69 9.56 21.22
N ALA A 479 50.18 10.06 20.08
CA ALA A 479 51.61 10.15 19.83
C ALA A 479 52.27 10.92 20.98
N LYS A 480 53.25 10.28 21.62
CA LYS A 480 54.10 10.95 22.62
C LYS A 480 54.94 11.99 21.87
N ASN A 481 54.64 13.26 22.09
CA ASN A 481 55.51 14.38 21.71
C ASN A 481 56.67 14.51 22.69
#